data_AF-A0A7C3BBV5-F1
#
_entry.id   AF-A0A7C3BBV5-F1
#
_cell.length_a   1.000
_cell.length_b   1.000
_cell.length_c   1.000
_cell.angle_alpha   90.00
_cell.angle_beta   90.00
_cell.angle_gamma   90.00
#
_symmetry.space_group_name_H-M   'P 1'
#
loop_
_entity.id
_entity.type
_entity.pdbx_description
1 polymer ?
#
loop_
_entity_poly.entity_id
_entity_poly.type
_entity_poly.pdbx_seq_one_letter_code
_entity_poly.pdbx_strand_id
1 'polypeptide(L)' 'MGASSDAGLLNLKSLREQVYDYLRHAMNRGELAPGAALNLNQISRKLGVSRTPLRDALLQLEIEGFVT' A
#
# COMPACT_ATOMS: atom_id res chain seq x y z
N MET A 1 9.27 12.36 -27.08
CA MET A 1 9.07 11.81 -25.72
C MET A 1 8.06 10.69 -25.82
N GLY A 2 8.54 9.46 -25.90
CA GLY A 2 7.71 8.28 -26.22
C GLY A 2 7.03 7.70 -25.00
N ALA A 3 5.84 7.13 -25.26
CA ALA A 3 5.15 6.00 -24.61
C ALA A 3 5.15 5.97 -23.06
N SER A 4 4.01 5.95 -22.37
CA SER A 4 2.92 5.01 -22.58
C SER A 4 1.65 5.55 -21.92
N SER A 5 0.59 5.73 -22.72
CA SER A 5 -0.79 5.79 -22.22
C SER A 5 -1.56 4.64 -22.83
N ASP A 6 -1.09 3.42 -22.55
CA ASP A 6 -1.90 2.21 -22.65
C ASP A 6 -2.40 1.88 -21.24
N ALA A 7 -3.22 2.77 -20.69
CA ALA A 7 -4.05 2.40 -19.56
C ALA A 7 -5.19 1.57 -20.16
N GLY A 8 -4.97 0.25 -20.27
CA GLY A 8 -5.96 -0.68 -20.79
C GLY A 8 -7.35 -0.41 -20.19
N LEU A 9 -8.39 -0.64 -20.98
CA LEU A 9 -9.81 -0.34 -20.69
C LEU A 9 -10.32 -0.80 -19.29
N LEU A 10 -9.57 -1.64 -18.57
CA LEU A 10 -9.90 -2.13 -17.23
C LEU A 10 -8.64 -2.10 -16.33
N ASN A 11 -8.51 -1.08 -15.48
CA ASN A 11 -7.46 -1.02 -14.45
C ASN A 11 -7.89 -1.81 -13.19
N LEU A 12 -7.73 -3.13 -13.24
CA LEU A 12 -8.09 -4.04 -12.14
C LEU A 12 -6.89 -4.26 -11.20
N LYS A 13 -6.72 -3.36 -10.23
CA LYS A 13 -5.71 -3.54 -9.18
C LYS A 13 -6.10 -4.67 -8.23
N SER A 14 -5.16 -5.55 -7.93
CA SER A 14 -5.33 -6.56 -6.87
C SER A 14 -5.53 -5.90 -5.50
N LEU A 15 -6.13 -6.63 -4.55
CA LEU A 15 -6.32 -6.11 -3.20
C LEU A 15 -4.99 -5.73 -2.52
N ARG A 16 -3.92 -6.50 -2.80
CA ARG A 16 -2.56 -6.18 -2.35
C ARG A 16 -2.08 -4.83 -2.88
N GLU A 17 -2.25 -4.57 -4.18
CA GLU A 17 -1.85 -3.29 -4.80
C GLU A 17 -2.66 -2.13 -4.26
N GLN A 18 -3.97 -2.32 -4.06
CA GLN A 18 -4.83 -1.29 -3.45
C GLN A 18 -4.38 -0.96 -2.02
N VAL A 19 -4.01 -1.96 -1.22
CA VAL A 19 -3.51 -1.75 0.14
C VAL A 19 -2.13 -1.07 0.12
N TYR A 20 -1.25 -1.48 -0.77
CA TYR A 20 0.05 -0.83 -0.97
C TYR A 20 -0.12 0.66 -1.31
N ASP A 21 -0.95 0.98 -2.30
CA ASP A 21 -1.21 2.37 -2.72
C ASP A 21 -1.78 3.20 -1.57
N TYR A 22 -2.74 2.63 -0.82
CA TYR A 22 -3.31 3.31 0.34
C TYR A 22 -2.24 3.66 1.37
N LEU A 23 -1.38 2.70 1.73
CA LEU A 23 -0.32 2.91 2.73
C LEU A 23 0.72 3.93 2.24
N ARG A 24 1.12 3.82 0.97
CA ARG A 24 2.04 4.75 0.32
C ARG A 24 1.49 6.18 0.35
N HIS A 25 0.21 6.36 0.00
CA HIS A 25 -0.44 7.66 0.07
C HIS A 25 -0.55 8.18 1.51
N ALA A 26 -0.89 7.33 2.48
CA ALA A 26 -0.98 7.73 3.89
C ALA A 26 0.38 8.20 4.43
N MET A 27 1.49 7.54 4.05
CA MET A 27 2.85 7.98 4.38
C MET A 27 3.18 9.32 3.73
N ASN A 28 2.89 9.48 2.44
CA ASN A 28 3.16 10.73 1.72
C ASN A 28 2.35 11.93 2.26
N ARG A 29 1.15 11.69 2.82
CA ARG A 29 0.33 12.71 3.48
C ARG A 29 0.74 12.96 4.95
N GLY A 30 1.69 12.19 5.49
CA GLY A 30 2.11 12.29 6.89
C GLY A 30 1.13 11.67 7.89
N GLU A 31 0.13 10.91 7.44
CA GLU A 31 -0.79 10.18 8.31
C GLU A 31 -0.12 8.97 8.98
N LEU A 32 0.88 8.41 8.30
CA LEU A 32 1.78 7.40 8.85
C LEU A 32 3.18 8.02 8.93
N ALA A 33 3.59 8.37 10.15
CA ALA A 33 4.89 8.97 10.37
C ALA A 33 6.02 7.92 10.17
N PRO A 34 7.14 8.30 9.53
CA PRO A 34 8.32 7.45 9.46
C PRO A 34 8.77 6.99 10.85
N GLY A 35 9.06 5.70 11.00
CA GLY A 35 9.46 5.10 12.28
C GLY A 35 8.34 4.90 13.29
N ALA A 36 7.09 5.29 12.98
CA ALA A 36 5.95 4.96 13.83
C ALA A 36 5.61 3.48 13.73
N ALA A 37 5.28 2.86 14.88
CA ALA A 37 4.85 1.47 14.91
C ALA A 37 3.51 1.29 14.18
N LEU A 38 3.47 0.38 13.20
CA LEU A 38 2.26 0.06 12.47
C LEU A 38 1.46 -1.04 13.20
N ASN A 39 0.23 -0.72 13.59
CA ASN A 39 -0.67 -1.72 14.18
C ASN A 39 -1.44 -2.45 13.07
N LEU A 40 -0.93 -3.61 12.63
CA LEU A 40 -1.54 -4.40 11.56
C LEU A 40 -3.01 -4.74 11.82
N ASN A 41 -3.39 -5.04 13.07
CA ASN A 41 -4.76 -5.38 13.42
C ASN A 41 -5.71 -4.18 13.27
N GLN A 42 -5.24 -2.99 13.63
CA GLN A 42 -6.02 -1.77 13.47
C GLN A 42 -6.16 -1.42 11.98
N ILE A 43 -5.07 -1.51 11.22
CA ILE A 43 -5.06 -1.20 9.78
C ILE A 43 -5.94 -2.19 9.02
N SER A 44 -5.83 -3.49 9.30
CA SER A 44 -6.65 -4.51 8.63
C SER A 44 -8.15 -4.29 8.87
N ARG A 45 -8.54 -3.96 10.12
CA ARG A 45 -9.93 -3.63 10.46
C ARG A 45 -10.39 -2.33 9.79
N LYS A 46 -9.55 -1.29 9.79
CA LYS A 46 -9.87 0.00 9.15
C LYS A 46 -10.11 -0.16 7.65
N LEU A 47 -9.29 -0.99 6.99
CA LEU A 47 -9.36 -1.21 5.55
C LEU A 47 -10.33 -2.32 5.14
N GLY A 48 -10.88 -3.09 6.09
CA GLY A 48 -11.75 -4.22 5.79
C GLY A 48 -11.05 -5.36 5.05
N VAL A 49 -9.72 -5.48 5.21
CA VAL A 49 -8.90 -6.49 4.51
C VAL A 49 -8.38 -7.54 5.49
N SER A 50 -8.10 -8.74 4.98
CA SER A 50 -7.41 -9.75 5.77
C SER A 50 -5.93 -9.38 5.99
N ARG A 51 -5.27 -10.07 6.93
CA ARG A 51 -3.86 -9.77 7.25
C ARG A 51 -2.89 -10.16 6.14
N THR A 52 -3.25 -11.10 5.27
CA THR A 52 -2.40 -11.58 4.17
C THR A 52 -2.07 -10.48 3.15
N PRO A 53 -3.05 -9.86 2.45
CA PRO A 53 -2.76 -8.80 1.49
C PRO A 53 -2.13 -7.56 2.16
N LEU A 54 -2.45 -7.30 3.43
CA LEU A 54 -1.82 -6.23 4.21
C LEU A 54 -0.33 -6.51 4.46
N ARG A 55 0.02 -7.73 4.86
CA ARG A 55 1.42 -8.13 5.04
C ARG A 55 2.19 -8.08 3.72
N ASP A 56 1.61 -8.58 2.64
CA ASP A 56 2.27 -8.57 1.33
C ASP A 56 2.54 -7.14 0.84
N ALA A 57 1.61 -6.21 1.09
CA ALA A 57 1.80 -4.79 0.80
C ALA A 57 2.87 -4.16 1.69
N LEU A 58 2.91 -4.49 2.98
CA LEU A 58 3.93 -4.01 3.92
C LEU A 58 5.32 -4.54 3.59
N LEU A 59 5.45 -5.81 3.19
CA LEU A 59 6.71 -6.40 2.73
C LEU A 59 7.23 -5.67 1.50
N GLN A 60 6.36 -5.31 0.56
CA GLN A 60 6.76 -4.51 -0.60
C GLN A 60 7.28 -3.12 -0.17
N LEU A 61 6.59 -2.47 0.76
CA LEU A 61 7.03 -1.17 1.31
C LEU A 61 8.35 -1.29 2.09
N GLU A 62 8.61 -2.42 2.74
CA GLU A 62 9.86 -2.71 3.45
C GLU A 62 11.03 -2.86 2.47
N ILE A 63 10.83 -3.63 1.40
CA ILE A 63 11.81 -3.80 0.31
C ILE A 63 12.19 -2.45 -0.31
N GLU A 64 11.22 -1.54 -0.42
CA GLU A 64 11.43 -0.20 -0.97
C GLU A 64 11.97 0.81 0.06
N GLY A 65 12.12 0.42 1.32
CA GLY A 65 12.69 1.26 2.40
C GLY A 65 11.71 2.26 3.01
N PHE A 66 10.39 2.07 2.84
CA PHE A 66 9.37 2.91 3.46
C PHE A 66 8.98 2.49 4.88
N VAL A 67 9.15 1.21 5.21
CA VAL A 67 8.88 0.65 6.53
C VAL A 67 10.01 -0.31 6.94
N THR A 68 10.08 -0.65 8.22
CA THR A 68 11.03 -1.62 8.81
C THR A 68 10.40 -2.30 10.03
#